data_AF-A0A4U0TNV8-F1
#
_entry.id   AF-A0A4U0TNV8-F1
#
_cell.length_a   1.000
_cell.length_b   1.000
_cell.length_c   1.000
_cell.angle_alpha   90.00
_cell.angle_beta   90.00
_cell.angle_gamma   90.00
#
_symmetry.space_group_name_H-M   'P 1'
#
loop_
_entity.id
_entity.type
_entity.pdbx_description
1 polymer ?
#
loop_
_entity_poly.entity_id
_entity_poly.type
_entity_poly.pdbx_seq_one_letter_code
_entity_poly.pdbx_strand_id
1 'polypeptide(L)'
;MKELIKWNGFQVAPAELEGLLFDLPLVHDVAVIGIPNEEEHTELPRAYIVPAEGQEPSHRLGQEIVAWLDERVAYYKKLRGGGKAEEESKNEKRKAKL
;
A
#
# COMPACT_ATOMS: atom_id res chain seq x y z
N MET A 1 9.26 -13.88 -9.19
CA MET A 1 9.47 -13.95 -7.72
C MET A 1 9.02 -12.58 -7.21
N LYS A 2 7.91 -12.47 -6.46
CA LYS A 2 7.43 -11.16 -6.00
C LYS A 2 8.41 -10.61 -4.96
N GLU A 3 8.83 -9.36 -5.12
CA GLU A 3 9.80 -8.71 -4.24
C GLU A 3 9.20 -8.48 -2.84
N LEU A 4 9.98 -8.78 -1.79
CA LEU A 4 9.59 -8.54 -0.40
C LEU A 4 10.13 -7.19 0.05
N ILE A 5 9.28 -6.40 0.71
CA ILE A 5 9.68 -5.10 1.26
C ILE A 5 10.51 -5.34 2.50
N LYS A 6 11.72 -4.80 2.54
CA LYS A 6 12.65 -4.94 3.66
C LYS A 6 12.48 -3.76 4.61
N TRP A 7 11.79 -3.98 5.73
CA TRP A 7 11.61 -2.96 6.75
C TRP A 7 12.33 -3.33 8.05
N ASN A 8 13.41 -2.62 8.40
CA ASN A 8 14.11 -2.73 9.69
C ASN A 8 14.43 -4.18 10.10
N GLY A 9 14.99 -4.96 9.17
CA GLY A 9 15.30 -6.38 9.35
C GLY A 9 14.12 -7.35 9.18
N PHE A 10 12.88 -6.85 9.05
CA PHE A 10 11.70 -7.64 8.72
C PHE A 10 11.47 -7.67 7.21
N GLN A 11 10.86 -8.77 6.75
CA GLN A 11 10.37 -8.91 5.39
C GLN A 11 8.84 -8.83 5.41
N VAL A 12 8.29 -7.90 4.62
CA VAL A 12 6.85 -7.69 4.47
C VAL A 12 6.47 -8.11 3.06
N ALA A 13 5.52 -9.02 2.94
CA ALA A 13 5.00 -9.47 1.65
C ALA A 13 3.94 -8.48 1.15
N PRO A 14 4.17 -7.78 0.02
CA PRO A 14 3.18 -6.84 -0.53
C PRO A 14 1.83 -7.51 -0.80
N ALA A 15 1.87 -8.71 -1.39
CA ALA A 15 0.68 -9.46 -1.77
C ALA A 15 -0.25 -9.78 -0.59
N GLU A 16 0.29 -9.91 0.62
CA GLU A 16 -0.52 -10.12 1.83
C GLU A 16 -1.31 -8.85 2.18
N LEU A 17 -0.64 -7.69 2.14
CA LEU A 17 -1.27 -6.40 2.42
C LEU A 17 -2.26 -6.02 1.34
N GLU A 18 -1.92 -6.27 0.06
CA GLU A 18 -2.80 -6.09 -1.08
C GLU A 18 -4.08 -6.93 -0.92
N GLY A 19 -3.95 -8.21 -0.55
CA GLY A 19 -5.11 -9.09 -0.35
C GLY A 19 -6.07 -8.55 0.72
N LEU A 20 -5.55 -8.10 1.86
CA LEU A 20 -6.38 -7.52 2.93
C LEU A 20 -7.08 -6.22 2.51
N LEU A 21 -6.40 -5.39 1.72
CA LEU A 21 -6.95 -4.13 1.22
C LEU A 21 -7.97 -4.34 0.10
N PHE A 22 -7.80 -5.39 -0.71
CA PHE A 22 -8.70 -5.72 -1.80
C PHE A 22 -10.10 -6.12 -1.33
N ASP A 23 -10.21 -6.63 -0.10
CA ASP A 23 -11.51 -6.97 0.51
C ASP A 23 -12.31 -5.74 0.98
N LEU A 24 -11.75 -4.52 0.90
CA LEU A 24 -12.45 -3.29 1.26
C LEU A 24 -13.38 -2.83 0.13
N PRO A 25 -14.69 -2.60 0.39
CA PRO A 25 -15.61 -2.07 -0.62
C PRO A 25 -15.24 -0.69 -1.20
N LEU A 26 -14.34 0.03 -0.51
CA LEU A 26 -13.85 1.34 -0.93
C LEU A 26 -12.69 1.25 -1.93
N VAL A 27 -12.15 0.05 -2.18
CA VAL A 27 -10.98 -0.20 -3.00
C VAL A 27 -11.41 -0.97 -4.26
N HIS A 28 -11.16 -0.41 -5.42
CA HIS A 28 -11.27 -1.12 -6.70
C HIS A 28 -10.02 -1.95 -6.97
N ASP A 29 -8.86 -1.34 -6.75
CA ASP A 29 -7.57 -1.97 -6.98
C ASP A 29 -6.50 -1.39 -6.04
N VAL A 30 -5.45 -2.15 -5.79
CA VAL A 30 -4.36 -1.75 -4.88
C VAL A 30 -3.03 -2.33 -5.32
N ALA A 31 -1.96 -1.57 -5.08
CA ALA A 31 -0.59 -2.02 -5.17
C ALA A 31 0.18 -1.58 -3.92
N VAL A 32 0.93 -2.49 -3.31
CA VAL A 32 1.79 -2.16 -2.17
C VAL A 32 3.24 -2.25 -2.61
N ILE A 33 4.02 -1.20 -2.35
CA ILE A 33 5.43 -1.13 -2.74
C ILE A 33 6.29 -0.61 -1.60
N GLY A 34 7.55 -1.03 -1.60
CA GLY A 34 8.57 -0.44 -0.73
C GLY A 34 8.97 0.93 -1.26
N ILE A 35 8.89 1.94 -0.40
CA ILE A 35 9.49 3.25 -0.69
C ILE A 35 10.85 3.30 0.00
N PRO A 36 11.95 3.44 -0.75
CA PRO A 36 13.29 3.54 -0.15
C PRO A 36 13.34 4.69 0.87
N ASN A 37 13.84 4.39 2.07
CA ASN A 37 14.24 5.36 3.07
C ASN A 37 15.76 5.23 3.25
N GLU A 38 16.50 6.14 2.63
CA GLU A 38 17.96 6.14 2.63
C GLU A 38 18.55 6.40 4.02
N GLU A 39 17.87 7.22 4.85
CA GLU A 39 18.34 7.58 6.19
C GLU A 39 18.34 6.35 7.12
N GLU A 40 17.30 5.53 7.04
CA GLU A 40 17.15 4.34 7.87
C GLU A 40 17.61 3.04 7.17
N HIS A 41 18.18 3.14 5.97
CA HIS A 41 18.58 1.99 5.12
C HIS A 41 17.50 0.89 5.02
N THR A 42 16.25 1.32 4.85
CA THR A 42 15.06 0.47 4.94
C THR A 42 14.07 0.84 3.84
N GLU A 43 13.00 0.07 3.70
CA GLU A 43 11.89 0.38 2.81
C GLU A 43 10.61 0.57 3.61
N LEU A 44 9.86 1.61 3.29
CA LEU A 44 8.59 1.93 3.93
C LEU A 44 7.44 1.39 3.07
N PRO A 45 6.66 0.40 3.54
CA PRO A 45 5.51 -0.09 2.79
C PRO A 45 4.50 1.04 2.55
N ARG A 46 4.16 1.29 1.29
CA ARG A 46 3.16 2.27 0.86
C ARG A 46 2.10 1.60 0.00
N ALA A 47 0.83 1.91 0.25
CA ALA A 47 -0.27 1.49 -0.60
C ALA A 47 -0.61 2.58 -1.63
N TYR A 48 -0.76 2.16 -2.89
CA TYR A 48 -1.37 2.93 -3.96
C TYR A 48 -2.73 2.32 -4.24
N ILE A 49 -3.76 3.15 -4.11
CA ILE A 49 -5.15 2.70 -4.01
C ILE A 49 -5.94 3.32 -5.15
N VAL A 50 -6.64 2.49 -5.91
CA VAL A 50 -7.68 2.93 -6.83
C VAL A 50 -9.00 2.86 -6.08
N PRO A 51 -9.68 3.99 -5.84
CA PRO A 51 -10.98 4.00 -5.18
C PRO A 51 -12.02 3.19 -5.96
N ALA A 52 -13.02 2.65 -5.25
CA ALA A 52 -14.21 2.10 -5.88
C ALA A 52 -14.97 3.15 -6.72
N GLU A 53 -15.74 2.68 -7.69
CA GLU A 53 -16.53 3.54 -8.58
C GLU A 53 -17.42 4.50 -7.79
N GLY A 54 -17.48 5.76 -8.24
CA GLY A 54 -18.22 6.83 -7.56
C GLY A 54 -17.48 7.49 -6.39
N GLN A 55 -16.24 7.10 -6.10
CA GLN A 55 -15.37 7.80 -5.15
C GLN A 55 -14.20 8.49 -5.84
N GLU A 56 -13.97 9.75 -5.45
CA GLU A 56 -12.85 10.53 -5.93
C GLU A 56 -11.57 10.20 -5.13
N PRO A 57 -10.42 10.01 -5.80
CA PRO A 57 -9.16 9.79 -5.11
C PRO A 57 -8.78 11.03 -4.29
N SER A 58 -8.62 10.85 -2.98
CA SER A 58 -8.25 11.92 -2.07
C SER A 58 -7.18 11.47 -1.06
N HIS A 59 -6.45 12.45 -0.53
CA HIS A 59 -5.49 12.18 0.54
C HIS A 59 -6.17 11.55 1.75
N ARG A 60 -7.38 12.03 2.10
CA ARG A 60 -8.17 11.52 3.22
C ARG A 60 -8.51 10.05 3.05
N LEU A 61 -9.01 9.65 1.88
CA LEU A 61 -9.34 8.25 1.59
C LEU A 61 -8.13 7.33 1.76
N GLY A 62 -6.96 7.76 1.26
CA GLY A 62 -5.71 7.03 1.45
C GLY A 62 -5.35 6.82 2.92
N GLN A 63 -5.53 7.84 3.77
CA GLN A 63 -5.27 7.74 5.21
C GLN A 63 -6.28 6.86 5.94
N GLU A 64 -7.57 6.94 5.59
CA GLU A 64 -8.62 6.10 6.19
C GLU A 64 -8.35 4.61 5.94
N ILE A 65 -7.92 4.27 4.72
CA ILE A 65 -7.58 2.90 4.34
C ILE A 65 -6.31 2.40 5.06
N VAL A 66 -5.29 3.25 5.19
CA VAL A 66 -4.08 2.92 5.98
C VAL A 66 -4.43 2.65 7.42
N ALA A 67 -5.21 3.53 8.06
CA ALA A 67 -5.61 3.37 9.45
C ALA A 67 -6.37 2.06 9.65
N TRP A 68 -7.27 1.72 8.72
CA TRP A 68 -8.00 0.46 8.75
C TRP A 68 -7.07 -0.76 8.68
N LEU A 69 -6.07 -0.75 7.79
CA LEU A 69 -5.14 -1.88 7.67
C LEU A 69 -4.21 -1.98 8.89
N ASP A 70 -3.70 -0.85 9.37
CA ASP A 70 -2.75 -0.78 10.48
C ASP A 70 -3.32 -1.31 11.81
N GLU A 71 -4.63 -1.34 11.98
CA GLU A 71 -5.31 -1.97 13.11
C GLU A 71 -5.39 -3.50 13.01
N ARG A 72 -5.22 -4.06 11.81
CA ARG A 72 -5.45 -5.49 11.49
C ARG A 72 -4.16 -6.27 11.25
N VAL A 73 -3.04 -5.59 11.09
CA VAL A 73 -1.75 -6.23 10.81
C VAL A 73 -0.77 -6.06 11.97
N ALA A 74 0.22 -6.95 12.05
CA ALA A 74 1.30 -6.84 13.00
C ALA A 74 2.08 -5.53 12.81
N TYR A 75 2.67 -5.00 13.89
CA TYR A 75 3.38 -3.71 13.89
C TYR A 75 4.37 -3.54 12.72
N TYR A 76 5.15 -4.56 12.39
CA TYR A 76 6.17 -4.49 11.33
C TYR A 76 5.57 -4.50 9.90
N LYS A 77 4.29 -4.85 9.74
CA LYS A 77 3.57 -4.89 8.45
C LYS A 77 2.82 -3.59 8.12
N LYS A 78 2.78 -2.63 9.04
CA LYS A 78 2.07 -1.36 8.87
C LYS A 78 2.56 -0.55 7.67
N LEU A 79 1.66 0.18 7.04
CA LEU A 79 1.93 1.03 5.87
C LEU A 79 2.58 2.35 6.28
N ARG A 80 3.83 2.30 6.75
CA ARG A 80 4.60 3.47 7.19
C ARG A 80 4.88 4.48 6.07
N GLY A 81 4.86 4.01 4.83
CA GLY A 81 4.91 4.89 3.66
C GLY A 81 3.60 5.64 3.43
N GLY A 82 2.51 5.26 4.09
CA GLY A 82 1.17 5.84 3.96
C GLY A 82 0.39 5.24 2.78
N GLY A 83 -0.73 5.90 2.46
CA GLY A 83 -1.68 5.48 1.44
C GLY A 83 -1.93 6.62 0.46
N LYS A 84 -1.86 6.33 -0.83
CA LYS A 84 -2.12 7.31 -1.89
C LYS A 84 -3.26 6.81 -2.77
N ALA A 85 -4.41 7.46 -2.65
CA ALA A 85 -5.52 7.26 -3.58
C ALA A 85 -5.18 7.92 -4.93
N GLU A 86 -5.37 7.19 -6.02
CA GLU A 86 -5.09 7.66 -7.37
C GLU A 86 -5.92 6.92 -8.43
N GLU A 87 -5.79 7.37 -9.67
CA GLU A 87 -6.47 6.77 -10.83
C GLU A 87 -5.81 5.46 -11.27
N GLU A 88 -6.61 4.55 -11.82
CA GLU A 88 -6.21 3.23 -12.31
C GLU A 88 -5.00 3.27 -13.27
N SER A 89 -5.03 4.16 -14.26
CA SER A 89 -3.94 4.32 -15.25
C SER A 89 -2.57 4.62 -14.64
N LYS A 90 -2.53 5.20 -13.42
CA LYS A 90 -1.29 5.45 -12.68
C LYS A 90 -0.89 4.25 -11.82
N ASN A 91 -1.87 3.50 -11.32
CA ASN A 91 -1.64 2.29 -10.53
C ASN A 91 -1.06 1.15 -11.38
N GLU A 92 -1.56 0.94 -12.60
CA GLU A 92 -1.04 -0.07 -13.54
C GLU A 92 0.45 0.16 -13.84
N LYS A 93 0.85 1.42 -14.06
CA LYS A 93 2.26 1.79 -14.31
C LYS A 93 3.18 1.48 -13.12
N ARG A 94 2.64 1.48 -11.89
CA ARG A 94 3.39 1.10 -10.69
C ARG A 94 3.53 -0.41 -10.59
N LYS A 95 2.44 -1.15 -10.80
CA LYS A 95 2.47 -2.60 -10.84
C LYS A 95 3.43 -3.14 -11.91
N ALA A 96 3.54 -2.46 -13.06
CA ALA A 96 4.49 -2.81 -14.12
C ALA A 96 5.97 -2.51 -13.79
N LYS A 97 6.24 -1.74 -12.73
CA LYS A 97 7.60 -1.43 -12.26
C LYS A 97 8.07 -2.32 -11.10
N LEU A 98 7.19 -3.17 -10.57
CA LEU A 98 7.48 -4.19 -9.56
C LEU A 98 7.87 -5.51 -10.23
#